data_AF-A0A2V8Q6P6-F1
#
_entry.id   AF-A0A2V8Q6P6-F1
#
_cell.length_a   1.000
_cell.length_b   1.000
_cell.length_c   1.000
_cell.angle_alpha   90.00
_cell.angle_beta   90.00
_cell.angle_gamma   90.00
#
_symmetry.space_group_name_H-M   'P 1'
#
loop_
_entity.id
_entity.type
_entity.pdbx_description
1 polymer ?
#
loop_
_entity_poly.entity_id
_entity_poly.type
_entity_poly.pdbx_seq_one_letter_code
_entity_poly.pdbx_strand_id
1 'polypeptide(L)'
;MHPYANLKELLRPLIEKLGYREVYEEICPDAFGSAYSIFRSDRGKLRIIWDGKDGWGYVQKGGRDLPFILRKDDLESCLRNEEKISEFISAIEKACHQP
;
A
#
# COMPACT_ATOMS: atom_id res chain seq x y z
N MET A 1 -16.66 5.42 -6.99
CA MET A 1 -15.31 5.57 -6.42
C MET A 1 -14.62 4.23 -6.56
N HIS A 2 -13.41 4.17 -7.14
CA HIS A 2 -12.71 2.89 -7.35
C HIS A 2 -12.31 2.30 -5.99
N PRO A 3 -12.41 0.97 -5.75
CA PRO A 3 -12.15 0.38 -4.43
C PRO A 3 -10.77 0.72 -3.83
N TYR A 4 -9.77 1.04 -4.67
CA TYR A 4 -8.42 1.40 -4.19
C TYR A 4 -8.38 2.79 -3.58
N ALA A 5 -9.27 3.69 -3.99
CA ALA A 5 -9.28 5.05 -3.47
C ALA A 5 -9.59 5.03 -1.97
N ASN A 6 -10.53 4.19 -1.54
CA ASN A 6 -10.87 3.98 -0.14
C ASN A 6 -9.69 3.38 0.65
N LEU A 7 -9.01 2.39 0.07
CA LEU A 7 -7.81 1.80 0.68
C LEU A 7 -6.67 2.82 0.81
N LYS A 8 -6.44 3.60 -0.24
CA LYS A 8 -5.43 4.66 -0.25
C LYS A 8 -5.73 5.70 0.82
N GLU A 9 -6.97 6.17 0.93
CA GLU A 9 -7.37 7.14 1.94
C GLU A 9 -7.19 6.62 3.37
N LEU A 10 -7.37 5.31 3.58
CA LEU A 10 -7.12 4.66 4.87
C LEU A 10 -5.62 4.52 5.17
N LEU A 11 -4.82 4.06 4.21
CA LEU A 11 -3.41 3.76 4.40
C LEU A 11 -2.48 4.98 4.36
N ARG A 12 -2.79 5.99 3.52
CA ARG A 12 -1.98 7.20 3.39
C ARG A 12 -1.67 7.87 4.74
N PRO A 13 -2.64 8.20 5.62
CA PRO A 13 -2.34 8.84 6.89
C PRO A 13 -1.51 7.96 7.84
N LEU A 14 -1.61 6.64 7.71
CA LEU A 14 -0.80 5.70 8.50
C LEU A 14 0.65 5.70 8.03
N ILE A 15 0.88 5.64 6.72
CA ILE A 15 2.22 5.70 6.11
C ILE A 15 2.89 7.04 6.43
N GLU A 16 2.13 8.14 6.42
CA GLU A 16 2.61 9.47 6.82
C GLU A 16 3.01 9.53 8.29
N LYS A 17 2.27 8.88 9.20
CA LYS A 17 2.65 8.75 10.62
C LYS A 17 3.96 7.98 10.80
N LEU A 18 4.31 7.07 9.89
CA LEU A 18 5.58 6.35 9.88
C LEU A 18 6.75 7.19 9.32
N GLY A 19 6.51 8.45 8.96
CA GLY A 19 7.51 9.38 8.43
C GLY A 19 7.72 9.29 6.92
N TYR A 20 6.89 8.53 6.21
CA TYR A 20 6.93 8.41 4.76
C TYR A 20 5.94 9.37 4.11
N ARG A 21 6.42 10.22 3.21
CA ARG A 21 5.56 11.15 2.46
C ARG A 21 5.34 10.66 1.05
N GLU A 22 4.12 10.76 0.56
CA GLU A 22 3.80 10.52 -0.85
C GLU A 22 4.53 11.56 -1.71
N VAL A 23 5.35 11.09 -2.65
CA VAL A 23 6.12 11.96 -3.56
C VAL A 23 5.69 11.81 -5.02
N TYR A 24 4.95 10.75 -5.33
CA TYR A 24 4.49 10.46 -6.68
C TYR A 24 3.30 9.51 -6.62
N GLU A 25 2.33 9.74 -7.48
CA GLU A 25 1.22 8.85 -7.77
C GLU A 25 1.09 8.73 -9.29
N GLU A 26 0.85 7.52 -9.76
CA GLU A 26 0.50 7.27 -11.15
C GLU A 26 -0.68 6.31 -11.23
N ILE A 27 -1.60 6.65 -12.12
CA ILE A 27 -2.76 5.83 -12.47
C ILE A 27 -2.57 5.48 -13.94
N CYS A 28 -2.24 4.22 -14.22
CA CYS A 28 -2.06 3.69 -15.57
C CYS A 28 -3.26 2.80 -15.93
N PRO A 29 -4.38 3.38 -16.42
CA PRO A 29 -5.56 2.61 -16.78
C PRO A 29 -5.27 1.57 -17.87
N ASP A 30 -4.36 1.88 -18.81
CA ASP A 30 -4.03 1.01 -19.95
C ASP A 30 -3.15 -0.21 -19.57
N ALA A 31 -2.50 -0.18 -18.41
CA ALA A 31 -1.67 -1.26 -17.91
C ALA A 31 -2.42 -2.04 -16.81
N PHE A 32 -3.53 -2.69 -17.17
CA PHE A 32 -4.35 -3.49 -16.25
C PHE A 32 -4.92 -2.71 -15.04
N GLY A 33 -5.26 -1.42 -15.22
CA GLY A 33 -5.81 -0.62 -14.12
C GLY A 33 -4.80 -0.33 -13.02
N SER A 34 -3.49 -0.40 -13.30
CA SER A 34 -2.50 -0.30 -12.25
C SER A 34 -2.34 1.12 -11.71
N ALA A 35 -2.81 1.31 -10.47
CA ALA A 35 -2.59 2.52 -9.71
C ALA A 35 -1.49 2.25 -8.67
N TYR A 36 -0.49 3.12 -8.56
CA TYR A 36 0.52 3.01 -7.51
C TYR A 36 0.98 4.38 -6.99
N SER A 37 1.39 4.39 -5.73
CA SER A 37 2.05 5.53 -5.10
C SER A 37 3.47 5.19 -4.70
N ILE A 38 4.35 6.18 -4.76
CA ILE A 38 5.69 6.12 -4.19
C ILE A 38 5.72 7.02 -2.97
N PHE A 39 6.15 6.46 -1.86
CA PHE A 39 6.42 7.19 -0.64
C PHE A 39 7.94 7.22 -0.35
N ARG A 40 8.41 8.33 0.19
CA ARG A 40 9.82 8.51 0.60
C ARG A 40 9.92 9.00 2.03
N SER A 41 10.96 8.52 2.70
CA SER A 41 11.45 9.04 3.97
C SER A 41 12.97 9.01 3.96
N ASP A 42 13.60 9.53 5.02
CA ASP A 42 15.04 9.39 5.24
C ASP A 42 15.48 7.92 5.37
N ARG A 43 14.54 7.00 5.59
CA ARG A 43 14.76 5.54 5.70
C ARG A 43 14.62 4.82 4.35
N GLY A 44 14.27 5.53 3.28
CA GLY A 44 14.24 4.99 1.92
C GLY A 44 12.95 5.21 1.15
N LYS A 45 12.77 4.39 0.09
CA LYS A 45 11.64 4.47 -0.84
C LYS A 45 10.73 3.24 -0.67
N LEU A 46 9.44 3.52 -0.52
CA LEU A 46 8.35 2.56 -0.51
C LEU A 46 7.53 2.77 -1.79
N ARG A 47 7.13 1.70 -2.47
CA ARG A 47 6.13 1.75 -3.53
C ARG A 47 4.93 0.92 -3.09
N ILE A 48 3.73 1.47 -3.20
CA ILE A 48 2.49 0.73 -2.93
C ILE A 48 1.69 0.67 -4.23
N ILE A 49 1.43 -0.52 -4.72
CA ILE A 49 0.56 -0.78 -5.88
C ILE A 49 -0.84 -1.00 -5.33
N TRP A 50 -1.72 -0.06 -5.59
CA TRP A 50 -3.07 -0.03 -5.05
C TRP A 50 -4.02 -0.96 -5.78
N ASP A 51 -3.86 -1.06 -7.09
CA ASP A 51 -4.66 -1.92 -7.96
C ASP A 51 -3.68 -2.61 -8.90
N GLY A 52 -3.63 -3.94 -8.85
CA GLY A 52 -2.68 -4.73 -9.62
C GLY A 52 -3.31 -6.05 -10.04
N LYS A 53 -2.74 -6.68 -11.07
CA LYS A 53 -3.26 -7.91 -11.67
C LYS A 53 -3.57 -9.02 -10.65
N ASP A 54 -2.79 -9.09 -9.59
CA ASP A 54 -2.80 -10.18 -8.61
C ASP A 54 -3.46 -9.80 -7.27
N GLY A 55 -3.90 -8.54 -7.10
CA GLY A 55 -4.48 -8.03 -5.85
C GLY A 55 -4.28 -6.53 -5.61
N TRP A 56 -4.62 -6.07 -4.41
CA TRP A 56 -4.58 -4.67 -3.98
C TRP A 56 -3.46 -4.49 -2.93
N GLY A 57 -2.84 -3.32 -2.87
CA GLY A 57 -1.87 -2.99 -1.81
C GLY A 57 -0.56 -3.80 -1.81
N TYR A 58 0.07 -4.05 -2.96
CA TYR A 58 1.43 -4.62 -2.98
C TYR A 58 2.44 -3.59 -2.51
N VAL A 59 3.30 -3.95 -1.55
CA VAL A 59 4.34 -3.06 -1.06
C VAL A 59 5.70 -3.52 -1.56
N GLN A 60 6.45 -2.61 -2.20
CA GLN A 60 7.84 -2.84 -2.58
C GLN A 60 8.76 -1.90 -1.79
N LYS A 61 9.80 -2.46 -1.15
CA LYS A 61 10.88 -1.68 -0.50
C LYS A 61 12.19 -2.00 -1.20
N GLY A 62 12.89 -0.98 -1.72
CA GLY A 62 14.18 -1.18 -2.40
C GLY A 62 14.11 -2.11 -3.63
N GLY A 63 12.95 -2.21 -4.30
CA GLY A 63 12.75 -3.07 -5.46
C GLY A 63 12.43 -4.54 -5.14
N ARG A 64 12.22 -4.88 -3.86
CA ARG A 64 11.76 -6.21 -3.45
C ARG A 64 10.30 -6.16 -2.99
N ASP A 65 9.54 -7.17 -3.37
CA ASP A 65 8.17 -7.36 -2.91
C ASP A 65 8.17 -7.79 -1.44
N LEU A 66 7.37 -7.10 -0.62
CA LEU A 66 7.05 -7.60 0.70
C LEU A 66 5.97 -8.69 0.56
N PRO A 67 6.00 -9.77 1.37
CA PRO A 67 5.12 -10.93 1.21
C PRO A 67 3.65 -10.67 1.60
N PHE A 68 3.19 -9.43 1.57
CA PHE A 68 1.87 -9.00 2.04
C PHE A 68 1.05 -8.45 0.88
N ILE A 69 -0.12 -9.03 0.69
CA ILE A 69 -1.06 -8.70 -0.38
C ILE A 69 -2.44 -8.55 0.26
N LEU A 70 -3.08 -7.40 0.07
CA LEU A 70 -4.49 -7.21 0.42
C LEU A 70 -5.33 -7.62 -0.79
N ARG A 71 -6.24 -8.58 -0.67
CA ARG A 71 -7.08 -8.97 -1.80
C ARG A 71 -8.33 -8.11 -1.85
N LYS A 72 -8.99 -8.11 -3.01
CA LYS A 72 -10.27 -7.39 -3.21
C LYS A 72 -11.29 -7.76 -2.12
N ASP A 73 -11.38 -9.05 -1.77
CA ASP A 73 -12.31 -9.55 -0.75
C ASP A 73 -11.96 -9.09 0.68
N ASP A 74 -10.68 -8.81 0.94
CA ASP A 74 -10.24 -8.21 2.21
C ASP A 74 -10.69 -6.75 2.33
N LEU A 75 -10.94 -6.10 1.19
CA LEU A 75 -11.34 -4.69 1.10
C LEU A 75 -12.84 -4.48 0.92
N GLU A 76 -13.55 -5.37 0.22
CA GLU A 76 -15.01 -5.32 0.16
C GLU A 76 -15.64 -5.58 1.54
N SER A 77 -14.86 -6.17 2.46
CA SER A 77 -15.17 -6.24 3.88
C SER A 77 -14.46 -5.19 4.75
N CYS A 78 -13.85 -4.13 4.20
CA CYS A 78 -12.93 -3.19 4.90
C CYS A 78 -13.41 -2.61 6.24
N LEU A 79 -14.71 -2.60 6.53
CA LEU A 79 -15.24 -2.25 7.86
C LEU A 79 -15.23 -3.41 8.87
N ARG A 80 -14.74 -4.60 8.51
CA ARG A 80 -14.76 -5.84 9.31
C ARG A 80 -13.42 -6.55 9.43
N ASN A 81 -12.42 -6.24 8.61
CA ASN A 81 -11.13 -6.94 8.64
C ASN A 81 -10.00 -6.08 9.20
N GLU A 82 -10.27 -5.42 10.32
CA GLU A 82 -9.30 -4.59 11.06
C GLU A 82 -8.01 -5.36 11.40
N GLU A 83 -8.11 -6.67 11.62
CA GLU A 83 -6.96 -7.54 11.92
C GLU A 83 -5.97 -7.59 10.73
N LYS A 84 -6.44 -7.88 9.52
CA LYS A 84 -5.57 -7.91 8.33
C LYS A 84 -4.99 -6.55 7.97
N ILE A 85 -5.76 -5.49 8.17
CA ILE A 85 -5.27 -4.11 7.96
C ILE A 85 -4.16 -3.81 8.99
N SER A 86 -4.36 -4.19 10.24
CA SER A 86 -3.35 -4.04 11.30
C SER A 86 -2.10 -4.88 11.02
N GLU A 87 -2.24 -6.13 10.56
CA GLU A 87 -1.12 -6.97 10.14
C GLU A 87 -0.35 -6.34 8.98
N PHE A 88 -1.06 -5.77 8.00
CA PHE A 88 -0.47 -5.07 6.87
C PHE A 88 0.30 -3.82 7.31
N ILE A 89 -0.25 -3.04 8.23
CA ILE A 89 0.43 -1.87 8.82
C ILE A 89 1.68 -2.34 9.59
N SER A 90 1.54 -3.35 10.46
CA SER A 90 2.66 -3.90 11.23
C SER A 90 3.76 -4.46 10.32
N ALA A 91 3.38 -5.04 9.17
CA ALA A 91 4.31 -5.49 8.15
C ALA A 91 5.08 -4.34 7.50
N ILE A 92 4.39 -3.25 7.14
CA ILE A 92 5.03 -2.03 6.65
C ILE A 92 5.97 -1.48 7.72
N GLU A 93 5.52 -1.37 8.97
CA GLU A 93 6.35 -0.92 10.09
C GLU A 93 7.61 -1.76 10.23
N LYS A 94 7.50 -3.08 10.28
CA LYS A 94 8.65 -4.00 10.37
C LYS A 94 9.60 -3.80 9.18
N ALA A 95 9.06 -3.74 7.97
CA ALA A 95 9.86 -3.49 6.77
C ALA A 95 10.55 -2.13 6.81
N CYS A 96 9.91 -1.10 7.35
CA CYS A 96 10.48 0.25 7.49
C CYS A 96 11.51 0.37 8.62
N HIS A 97 11.51 -0.52 9.62
CA HIS A 97 12.48 -0.56 10.72
C HIS A 97 13.67 -1.50 10.46
N GLN A 98 13.61 -2.38 9.46
CA GLN A 98 14.77 -3.16 9.03
C GLN A 98 15.73 -2.27 8.22
N PRO A 99 17.03 -2.20 8.60
CA PRO A 99 18.04 -1.38 7.92
C PRO A 99 18.29 -1.82 6.48
#